data_AF-A0A1I0JFE0-F1
#
_entry.id   AF-A0A1I0JFE0-F1
#
_cell.length_a   1.000
_cell.length_b   1.000
_cell.length_c   1.000
_cell.angle_alpha   90.00
_cell.angle_beta   90.00
_cell.angle_gamma   90.00
#
_symmetry.space_group_name_H-M   'P 1'
#
loop_
_entity.id
_entity.type
_entity.pdbx_description
1 polymer ?
#
loop_
_entity_poly.entity_id
_entity_poly.type
_entity_poly.pdbx_seq_one_letter_code
_entity_poly.pdbx_strand_id
1 'polypeptide(L)'
;ADDLQSVVADNAFQDWHTEYEISALDVEYLVHYRGSSPNAVMNNALIRAKGYSQRWMAETSYSTTKRSLGDAVRALGWYRQFREIVLMFALINIESLCEPL
;
A
#
# COMPACT_ATOMS: atom_id res chain seq x y z
N ALA A 1 19.86 -2.84 -0.09
CA ALA A 1 18.48 -2.36 0.08
C ALA A 1 17.81 -2.62 -1.24
N ASP A 2 16.64 -3.26 -1.23
CA ASP A 2 15.91 -3.54 -2.46
C ASP A 2 15.47 -2.19 -3.07
N ASP A 3 15.82 -1.91 -4.32
CA ASP A 3 15.37 -0.69 -4.99
C ASP A 3 13.86 -0.80 -5.20
N LEU A 4 13.13 0.24 -4.80
CA LEU A 4 11.67 0.27 -4.92
C LEU A 4 11.28 0.26 -6.39
N GLN A 5 10.73 -0.85 -6.89
CA GLN A 5 10.44 -0.99 -8.33
C GLN A 5 9.09 -0.41 -8.74
N SER A 6 8.10 -0.44 -7.86
CA SER A 6 6.75 0.05 -8.17
C SER A 6 5.99 0.51 -6.93
N VAL A 7 5.04 1.42 -7.13
CA VAL A 7 4.10 1.89 -6.12
C VAL A 7 2.68 1.59 -6.58
N VAL A 8 1.96 0.80 -5.79
CA VAL A 8 0.58 0.41 -6.07
C VAL A 8 -0.35 1.03 -5.03
N ALA A 9 -1.38 1.75 -5.47
CA ALA A 9 -2.35 2.36 -4.55
C ALA A 9 -3.73 2.52 -5.17
N ASP A 10 -4.70 2.91 -4.33
CA ASP A 10 -6.06 3.19 -4.78
C ASP A 10 -6.19 4.46 -5.58
N ASN A 11 -7.27 4.56 -6.35
CA ASN A 11 -7.58 5.77 -7.10
C ASN A 11 -7.72 7.01 -6.20
N ALA A 12 -8.03 6.82 -4.91
CA ALA A 12 -8.00 7.88 -3.91
C ALA A 12 -6.62 8.54 -3.74
N PHE A 13 -5.54 7.89 -4.17
CA PHE A 13 -4.18 8.43 -4.17
C PHE A 13 -3.74 8.98 -5.53
N GLN A 14 -4.61 8.96 -6.54
CA GLN A 14 -4.28 9.51 -7.84
C GLN A 14 -4.02 11.01 -7.74
N ASP A 15 -2.78 11.40 -8.02
CA ASP A 15 -2.36 12.78 -8.16
C ASP A 15 -1.25 12.87 -9.22
N TRP A 16 -1.36 13.87 -10.10
CA TRP A 16 -0.46 14.03 -11.25
C TRP A 16 0.94 14.49 -10.79
N HIS A 17 1.02 15.25 -9.70
CA HIS A 17 2.30 15.72 -9.17
C HIS A 17 3.09 14.55 -8.58
N THR A 18 2.40 13.72 -7.79
CA THR A 18 2.94 12.49 -7.22
C THR A 18 3.38 11.49 -8.29
N GLU A 19 2.59 11.31 -9.36
CA GLU A 19 2.95 10.44 -10.50
C GLU A 19 4.26 10.87 -11.15
N TYR A 20 4.45 12.18 -11.34
CA TYR A 20 5.67 12.74 -11.93
C TYR A 20 6.89 12.53 -11.03
N GLU A 21 6.76 12.81 -9.72
CA GLU A 21 7.84 12.63 -8.75
C GLU A 21 8.29 11.16 -8.65
N ILE A 22 7.34 10.23 -8.60
CA ILE A 22 7.62 8.78 -8.53
C ILE A 22 8.28 8.31 -9.83
N SER A 23 7.78 8.73 -10.98
CA SER A 23 8.36 8.37 -12.28
C SER A 23 9.78 8.93 -12.45
N ALA A 24 10.09 10.09 -11.87
CA ALA A 24 11.44 10.67 -11.89
C ALA A 24 12.46 9.86 -11.08
N LEU A 25 12.00 8.98 -10.19
CA LEU A 25 12.83 8.06 -9.41
C LEU A 25 12.98 6.68 -10.07
N ASP A 26 12.55 6.53 -11.33
CA ASP A 26 12.51 5.25 -12.05
C ASP A 26 11.63 4.19 -11.35
N VAL A 27 10.63 4.64 -10.60
CA VAL A 27 9.68 3.79 -9.89
C VAL A 27 8.37 3.74 -10.68
N GLU A 28 7.83 2.54 -10.89
CA GLU A 28 6.62 2.37 -11.68
C GLU A 28 5.37 2.79 -10.89
N TYR A 29 4.66 3.80 -11.39
CA TYR A 29 3.44 4.33 -10.78
C TYR A 29 2.20 3.53 -11.20
N LEU A 30 1.75 2.63 -10.33
CA LEU A 30 0.62 1.71 -10.55
C LEU A 30 -0.59 2.12 -9.70
N VAL A 31 -1.00 3.40 -9.79
CA VAL A 31 -2.17 3.92 -9.08
C VAL A 31 -3.31 4.13 -10.05
N HIS A 32 -4.50 3.62 -9.71
CA HIS A 32 -5.65 3.72 -10.61
C HIS A 32 -6.08 5.17 -10.87
N TYR A 33 -6.35 5.47 -12.13
CA TYR A 33 -6.96 6.72 -12.54
C TYR A 33 -8.42 6.78 -12.06
N ARG A 34 -8.82 7.92 -11.49
CA ARG A 34 -10.18 8.21 -11.03
C ARG A 34 -11.13 8.42 -12.21
N GLY A 35 -12.39 8.12 -11.97
CA GLY A 35 -13.47 8.32 -12.93
C GLY A 35 -13.55 7.22 -14.00
N SER A 36 -14.42 7.44 -14.97
CA SER A 36 -14.79 6.48 -16.02
C SER A 36 -14.53 6.99 -17.43
N SER A 37 -13.72 8.04 -17.58
CA SER A 37 -13.36 8.54 -18.90
C SER A 37 -12.62 7.47 -19.71
N PRO A 38 -12.71 7.48 -21.06
CA PRO A 38 -11.98 6.52 -21.89
C PRO A 38 -10.48 6.48 -21.58
N ASN A 39 -9.89 7.64 -21.28
CA ASN A 39 -8.49 7.75 -20.86
C ASN A 39 -8.22 7.01 -19.54
N ALA A 40 -9.07 7.23 -18.51
CA ALA A 40 -8.93 6.54 -17.23
C ALA A 40 -9.08 5.02 -17.39
N VAL A 41 -10.03 4.56 -18.22
CA VAL A 41 -10.23 3.12 -18.49
C VAL A 41 -9.01 2.51 -19.17
N MET A 42 -8.46 3.18 -20.18
CA MET A 42 -7.26 2.71 -20.90
C MET A 42 -6.03 2.66 -19.99
N ASN A 43 -5.75 3.72 -19.22
CA ASN A 43 -4.62 3.71 -18.28
C ASN A 43 -4.78 2.64 -17.21
N ASN A 44 -5.99 2.46 -16.68
CA ASN A 44 -6.26 1.42 -15.69
C ASN A 44 -6.08 0.00 -16.24
N ALA A 45 -6.36 -0.22 -17.53
CA ALA A 45 -6.06 -1.50 -18.18
C ALA A 45 -4.54 -1.75 -18.27
N LEU A 46 -3.76 -0.73 -18.62
CA LEU A 46 -2.28 -0.82 -18.64
C LEU A 46 -1.71 -1.07 -17.25
N ILE A 47 -2.18 -0.34 -16.23
CA ILE A 47 -1.78 -0.52 -14.83
C ILE A 47 -2.05 -1.95 -14.36
N ARG A 48 -3.21 -2.53 -14.73
CA ARG A 48 -3.52 -3.94 -14.42
C ARG A 48 -2.57 -4.92 -15.07
N ALA A 49 -2.20 -4.70 -16.33
CA ALA A 49 -1.26 -5.56 -17.04
C ALA A 49 0.16 -5.53 -16.43
N LYS A 50 0.55 -4.43 -15.79
CA LYS A 50 1.89 -4.22 -15.21
C LYS A 50 2.08 -4.77 -13.79
N GLY A 51 1.02 -5.21 -13.12
CA GLY A 51 1.15 -5.83 -11.79
C GLY A 51 0.32 -5.19 -10.68
N TYR A 52 -0.66 -4.33 -11.00
CA TYR A 52 -1.63 -3.82 -10.01
C TYR A 52 -2.31 -4.90 -9.16
N SER A 53 -2.40 -6.13 -9.69
CA SER A 53 -2.91 -7.29 -8.97
C SER A 53 -2.09 -7.68 -7.74
N GLN A 54 -1.01 -6.99 -7.39
CA GLN A 54 -0.26 -7.20 -6.16
C GLN A 54 -0.80 -6.38 -4.97
N ARG A 55 -1.72 -5.43 -5.20
CA ARG A 55 -2.32 -4.59 -4.15
C ARG A 55 -2.99 -5.39 -3.01
N TRP A 56 -3.59 -6.54 -3.33
CA TRP A 56 -4.30 -7.34 -2.33
C TRP A 56 -3.39 -7.80 -1.18
N MET A 57 -2.08 -7.88 -1.40
CA MET A 57 -1.11 -8.22 -0.36
C MET A 57 -1.10 -7.17 0.77
N ALA A 58 -1.09 -5.89 0.39
CA ALA A 58 -1.18 -4.78 1.35
C ALA A 58 -2.56 -4.71 2.02
N GLU A 59 -3.63 -4.95 1.29
CA GLU A 59 -5.00 -4.97 1.87
C GLU A 59 -5.20 -6.12 2.85
N THR A 60 -4.59 -7.28 2.57
CA THR A 60 -4.64 -8.46 3.43
C THR A 60 -3.89 -8.22 4.72
N SER A 61 -2.65 -7.73 4.66
CA SER A 61 -1.89 -7.39 5.87
C SER A 61 -2.64 -6.35 6.70
N TYR A 62 -3.19 -5.31 6.06
CA TYR A 62 -3.96 -4.27 6.75
C TYR A 62 -5.21 -4.82 7.44
N SER A 63 -5.95 -5.68 6.74
CA SER A 63 -7.16 -6.30 7.26
C SER A 63 -6.87 -7.25 8.42
N THR A 64 -5.78 -8.02 8.33
CA THR A 64 -5.34 -8.93 9.39
C THR A 64 -4.93 -8.14 10.63
N THR A 65 -4.03 -7.15 10.50
CA THR A 65 -3.59 -6.29 11.61
C THR A 65 -4.77 -5.59 12.29
N LYS A 66 -5.72 -5.07 11.51
CA LYS A 66 -6.90 -4.40 12.06
C LYS A 66 -7.78 -5.35 12.87
N ARG A 67 -7.98 -6.59 12.41
CA ARG A 67 -8.81 -7.58 13.12
C ARG A 67 -8.13 -8.16 14.35
N SER A 68 -6.81 -8.35 14.31
CA SER A 68 -6.06 -8.94 15.43
C SER A 68 -5.72 -7.92 16.51
N LEU A 69 -5.35 -6.70 16.11
CA LEU A 69 -4.73 -5.72 17.00
C LEU A 69 -5.41 -4.34 16.97
N GLY A 70 -6.50 -4.16 16.21
CA GLY A 70 -7.21 -2.88 16.12
C GLY A 70 -7.69 -2.35 17.47
N ASP A 71 -8.21 -3.25 18.32
CA ASP A 71 -8.65 -2.91 19.68
C ASP A 71 -7.49 -2.94 20.71
N ALA A 72 -6.30 -3.37 20.29
CA ALA A 72 -5.11 -3.46 21.13
C ALA A 72 -4.33 -2.15 21.19
N VAL A 73 -4.63 -1.17 20.33
CA VAL A 73 -3.99 0.16 20.36
C VAL A 73 -4.41 0.90 21.62
N ARG A 74 -3.44 1.13 22.53
CA ARG A 74 -3.70 1.73 23.85
C ARG A 74 -3.22 3.15 24.00
N ALA A 75 -2.40 3.63 23.06
CA ALA A 75 -1.95 5.01 23.08
C ALA A 75 -3.12 6.01 22.99
N LEU A 76 -3.09 7.04 23.84
CA LEU A 76 -4.10 8.11 23.85
C LEU A 76 -3.75 9.28 22.90
N GLY A 77 -2.49 9.41 22.51
CA GLY A 77 -2.01 10.50 21.65
C GLY A 77 -1.79 10.03 20.22
N TRP A 78 -2.21 10.83 19.24
CA TRP A 78 -2.15 10.50 17.81
C TRP A 78 -0.79 9.95 17.36
N TYR A 79 0.30 10.63 17.73
CA TYR A 79 1.63 10.20 17.32
C TYR A 79 2.05 8.86 17.94
N ARG A 80 1.62 8.59 19.17
CA ARG A 80 1.89 7.32 19.85
C ARG A 80 1.05 6.19 19.25
N GLN A 81 -0.21 6.46 18.90
CA GLN A 81 -1.07 5.52 18.18
C GLN A 81 -0.47 5.17 16.83
N PHE A 82 0.00 6.16 16.07
CA PHE A 82 0.68 5.94 14.80
C PHE A 82 1.90 5.01 14.96
N ARG A 83 2.77 5.29 15.94
CA ARG A 83 3.94 4.44 16.20
C ARG A 83 3.55 3.03 16.62
N GLU A 84 2.55 2.88 17.48
CA GLU A 84 2.04 1.59 17.94
C GLU A 84 1.52 0.76 16.76
N ILE A 85 0.72 1.37 15.87
CA ILE A 85 0.23 0.73 14.65
C ILE A 85 1.40 0.29 13.74
N VAL A 86 2.38 1.16 13.50
CA VAL A 86 3.55 0.82 12.66
C VAL A 86 4.31 -0.38 13.24
N LEU A 87 4.49 -0.44 14.56
CA LEU A 87 5.16 -1.57 15.22
C LEU A 87 4.34 -2.87 15.12
N MET A 88 3.02 -2.80 15.23
CA MET A 88 2.14 -3.96 15.05
C MET A 88 2.27 -4.57 13.65
N PHE A 89 2.32 -3.73 12.60
CA PHE A 89 2.58 -4.21 11.24
C PHE A 89 3.96 -4.86 11.10
N ALA A 90 5.00 -4.25 11.68
CA ALA A 90 6.35 -4.80 11.65
C ALA A 90 6.39 -6.18 12.33
N LEU A 91 5.76 -6.34 13.49
CA LEU A 91 5.68 -7.62 14.19
C LEU A 91 4.96 -8.69 13.37
N ILE A 92 3.78 -8.39 12.82
CA ILE A 92 3.02 -9.34 11.99
C ILE A 92 3.83 -9.81 10.77
N ASN A 93 4.53 -8.87 10.11
CA ASN A 93 5.36 -9.22 8.96
C ASN A 93 6.55 -10.10 9.36
N ILE A 94 7.17 -9.86 10.52
CA ILE A 94 8.27 -10.70 11.03
C ILE A 94 7.75 -12.08 11.45
N GLU A 95 6.64 -12.15 12.19
CA GLU A 95 6.00 -13.41 12.60
C GLU A 95 5.62 -14.25 11.38
N SER A 96 5.09 -13.62 10.33
CA SER A 96 4.77 -14.30 9.07
C SER A 96 5.98 -14.88 8.34
N LEU A 97 7.20 -14.41 8.63
CA LEU A 97 8.45 -14.89 8.03
C LEU A 97 9.16 -15.93 8.89
N CYS A 98 8.79 -16.07 10.17
CA CYS A 98 9.31 -17.11 11.04
C CYS A 98 8.61 -18.44 10.76
N GLU A 99 9.36 -19.51 10.56
CA GLU A 99 8.78 -20.86 10.53
C GLU A 99 8.22 -21.22 11.91
N PRO A 100 7.03 -21.86 11.98
CA PRO A 100 6.50 -22.33 13.25
C PRO A 100 7.43 -23.42 13.80
N LEU A 101 7.90 -23.21 15.04
CA LEU A 101 8.74 -24.15 15.79
C LEU A 101 8.04 -25.48 16.08
#